data_AF-A0A381SVG5-F1
#
_entry.id   AF-A0A381SVG5-F1
#
_cell.length_a   1.000
_cell.length_b   1.000
_cell.length_c   1.000
_cell.angle_alpha   90.00
_cell.angle_beta   90.00
_cell.angle_gamma   90.00
#
_symmetry.space_group_name_H-M   'P 1'
#
loop_
_entity.id
_entity.type
_entity.pdbx_description
1 polymer ?
#
loop_
_entity_poly.entity_id
_entity_poly.type
_entity_poly.pdbx_seq_one_letter_code
_entity_poly.pdbx_strand_id
1 'polypeptide(L)'
;MKHFAIFLSLACAFPVALLSVELSESLRKVGTKVTVGKDGSSSVHFVVPKPPSGPFGQPIFDPNYKPPPPVTAQHLAEVAKLPKLVALNLRGVPLKASVTDILGVLAEAKGLR
;
A
#
# COMPACT_ATOMS: atom_id res chain seq x y z
N MET A 1 -52.96 8.10 17.63
CA MET A 1 -52.11 8.23 16.43
C MET A 1 -50.68 7.90 16.84
N LYS A 2 -50.13 6.76 16.44
CA LYS A 2 -48.77 6.33 16.78
C LYS A 2 -48.02 6.07 15.48
N HIS A 3 -47.22 7.03 15.03
CA HIS A 3 -46.36 6.86 13.85
C HIS A 3 -45.07 6.15 14.30
N PHE A 4 -44.98 4.87 13.94
CA PHE A 4 -43.77 4.06 14.06
C PHE A 4 -42.78 4.56 12.99
N ALA A 5 -41.84 5.41 13.37
CA ALA A 5 -40.77 5.87 12.48
C ALA A 5 -39.78 4.72 12.28
N ILE A 6 -39.89 4.03 11.14
CA ILE A 6 -38.91 3.05 10.70
C ILE A 6 -37.69 3.85 10.23
N PHE A 7 -36.70 3.97 11.11
CA PHE A 7 -35.35 4.40 10.73
C PHE A 7 -34.76 3.33 9.81
N LEU A 8 -34.94 3.53 8.50
CA LEU A 8 -34.22 2.80 7.47
C LEU A 8 -32.76 3.25 7.54
N SER A 9 -31.98 2.62 8.40
CA SER A 9 -30.53 2.78 8.46
C SER A 9 -29.95 2.25 7.16
N LEU A 10 -29.77 3.14 6.20
CA LEU A 10 -29.07 2.90 4.95
C LEU A 10 -27.60 2.61 5.30
N ALA A 11 -27.29 1.34 5.56
CA ALA A 11 -25.94 0.87 5.75
C ALA A 11 -25.21 1.01 4.42
N CYS A 12 -24.46 2.11 4.25
CA CYS A 12 -23.39 2.22 3.27
C CYS A 12 -22.33 1.17 3.61
N ALA A 13 -22.57 -0.07 3.19
CA ALA A 13 -21.54 -1.08 3.10
C ALA A 13 -20.59 -0.68 1.95
N PHE A 14 -19.61 0.16 2.27
CA PHE A 14 -18.45 0.33 1.39
C PHE A 14 -17.84 -1.05 1.17
N PRO A 15 -17.81 -1.56 -0.07
CA PRO A 15 -17.33 -2.91 -0.32
C PRO A 15 -15.82 -2.90 -0.17
N VAL A 16 -15.33 -3.32 1.00
CA VAL A 16 -13.92 -3.60 1.29
C VAL A 16 -13.31 -4.55 0.25
N ALA A 17 -14.14 -5.38 -0.40
CA ALA A 17 -13.77 -6.26 -1.50
C ALA A 17 -13.36 -5.51 -2.80
N LEU A 18 -13.93 -4.33 -3.09
CA LEU A 18 -13.54 -3.57 -4.30
C LEU A 18 -12.13 -2.99 -4.18
N LEU A 19 -11.72 -2.54 -2.99
CA LEU A 19 -10.38 -1.97 -2.79
C LEU A 19 -9.25 -3.01 -2.92
N SER A 20 -9.51 -4.28 -2.56
CA SER A 20 -8.52 -5.34 -2.76
C SER A 20 -8.40 -5.78 -4.22
N VAL A 21 -9.47 -5.60 -5.01
CA VAL A 21 -9.51 -5.89 -6.46
C VAL A 21 -8.93 -4.72 -7.26
N GLU A 22 -9.15 -3.49 -6.81
CA GLU A 22 -8.70 -2.23 -7.43
C GLU A 22 -7.29 -1.80 -6.97
N LEU A 23 -6.50 -2.73 -6.45
CA LEU A 23 -5.06 -2.52 -6.39
C LEU A 23 -4.51 -2.69 -7.80
N SER A 24 -4.00 -1.59 -8.35
CA SER A 24 -3.36 -1.56 -9.66
C SER A 24 -2.37 -2.73 -9.77
N GLU A 25 -2.34 -3.37 -10.94
CA GLU A 25 -1.37 -4.42 -11.24
C GLU A 25 0.08 -3.93 -11.02
N SER A 26 0.28 -2.62 -11.14
CA SER A 26 1.50 -1.89 -10.82
C SER A 26 1.95 -2.08 -9.37
N LEU A 27 1.06 -1.89 -8.39
CA LEU A 27 1.38 -2.12 -6.98
C LEU A 27 1.65 -3.60 -6.67
N ARG A 28 0.98 -4.52 -7.36
CA ARG A 28 1.25 -5.95 -7.21
C ARG A 28 2.66 -6.32 -7.70
N LYS A 29 3.13 -5.72 -8.80
CA LYS A 29 4.46 -5.96 -9.39
C LYS A 29 5.62 -5.56 -8.49
N VAL A 30 5.43 -4.56 -7.61
CA VAL A 30 6.46 -4.11 -6.66
C VAL A 30 6.35 -4.79 -5.28
N GLY A 31 5.59 -5.89 -5.17
CA GLY A 31 5.51 -6.70 -3.95
C GLY A 31 4.70 -6.04 -2.83
N THR A 32 3.68 -5.26 -3.17
CA THR A 32 2.89 -4.53 -2.18
C THR A 32 1.85 -5.42 -1.53
N LYS A 33 1.85 -5.47 -0.19
CA LYS A 33 0.81 -6.04 0.65
C LYS A 33 -0.01 -4.92 1.28
N VAL A 34 -1.29 -4.88 0.98
CA VAL A 34 -2.22 -3.93 1.60
C VAL A 34 -3.07 -4.68 2.62
N THR A 35 -3.16 -4.13 3.82
CA THR A 35 -4.04 -4.63 4.88
C THR A 35 -5.12 -3.60 5.11
N VAL A 36 -6.38 -4.03 5.09
CA VAL A 36 -7.53 -3.15 5.37
C VAL A 36 -8.07 -3.48 6.75
N GLY A 37 -8.09 -2.50 7.65
CA GLY A 37 -8.65 -2.60 8.98
C GLY A 37 -10.19 -2.67 8.94
N LYS A 38 -10.79 -3.16 10.03
CA LYS A 38 -12.25 -3.29 10.16
C LYS A 38 -12.98 -1.94 10.12
N ASP A 39 -12.27 -0.85 10.35
CA ASP A 39 -12.69 0.56 10.29
C ASP A 39 -12.56 1.17 8.87
N GLY A 40 -12.12 0.37 7.90
CA GLY A 40 -11.84 0.80 6.54
C GLY A 40 -10.51 1.55 6.40
N SER A 41 -9.64 1.53 7.42
CA SER A 41 -8.27 2.02 7.31
C SER A 41 -7.43 1.12 6.40
N SER A 42 -6.47 1.71 5.68
CA SER A 42 -5.54 0.97 4.84
C SER A 42 -4.11 1.11 5.37
N SER A 43 -3.38 0.01 5.45
CA SER A 43 -1.92 0.01 5.67
C SER A 43 -1.22 -0.67 4.52
N VAL A 44 -0.15 -0.05 4.03
CA VAL A 44 0.61 -0.53 2.87
C VAL A 44 2.01 -0.93 3.30
N HIS A 45 2.36 -2.18 3.02
CA HIS A 45 3.65 -2.77 3.32
C HIS A 45 4.28 -3.29 2.03
N PHE A 46 5.48 -2.84 1.71
CA PHE A 46 6.23 -3.41 0.59
C PHE A 46 7.03 -4.61 1.09
N VAL A 47 6.79 -5.78 0.49
CA VAL A 47 7.50 -7.02 0.80
C VAL A 47 8.66 -7.17 -0.17
N VAL A 48 9.86 -6.93 0.34
CA VAL A 48 11.11 -7.08 -0.40
C VAL A 48 11.65 -8.48 -0.14
N PRO A 49 11.83 -9.33 -1.17
CA PRO A 49 12.49 -10.61 -1.01
C PRO A 49 13.88 -10.39 -0.41
N LYS A 50 14.24 -11.17 0.60
CA LYS A 50 15.60 -11.13 1.13
C LYS A 50 16.55 -11.73 0.08
N PRO A 51 17.75 -11.14 -0.11
CA PRO A 51 18.74 -11.76 -0.97
C PRO A 51 19.15 -13.14 -0.42
N PRO A 52 19.52 -14.07 -1.31
CA PRO A 52 19.94 -15.41 -0.92
C PRO A 52 21.12 -15.30 0.05
N SER A 53 20.96 -16.05 1.13
CA SER A 53 21.89 -16.03 2.26
C SER A 53 22.37 -17.46 2.49
N GLY A 54 23.66 -17.61 2.78
CA GLY A 54 24.25 -18.89 3.11
C GLY A 54 23.80 -19.42 4.47
N PRO A 55 24.27 -20.63 4.85
CA PRO A 55 23.88 -21.29 6.09
C PRO A 55 24.21 -20.48 7.35
N PHE A 56 25.14 -19.51 7.24
CA PHE A 56 25.54 -18.61 8.32
C PHE A 56 25.10 -17.15 8.11
N GLY A 57 24.16 -16.89 7.19
CA GLY A 57 23.63 -15.54 6.92
C GLY A 57 24.52 -14.64 6.06
N GLN A 58 25.57 -15.19 5.45
CA GLN A 58 26.46 -14.47 4.54
C GLN A 58 25.76 -14.26 3.19
N PRO A 59 25.89 -13.09 2.54
CA PRO A 59 25.31 -12.86 1.22
C PRO A 59 25.94 -13.81 0.19
N ILE A 60 25.09 -14.50 -0.58
CA ILE A 60 25.53 -15.36 -1.68
C ILE A 60 25.21 -14.67 -2.99
N PHE A 61 26.15 -14.70 -3.93
CA PHE A 61 25.86 -14.35 -5.31
C PHE A 61 25.02 -15.45 -5.95
N ASP A 62 23.76 -15.14 -6.25
CA ASP A 62 22.87 -16.00 -7.02
C ASP A 62 22.60 -15.32 -8.37
N PRO A 63 23.05 -15.89 -9.51
CA PRO A 63 22.82 -15.32 -10.83
C PRO A 63 21.32 -15.28 -11.23
N ASN A 64 20.46 -16.03 -10.54
CA ASN A 64 19.01 -16.01 -10.76
C ASN A 64 18.29 -15.01 -9.85
N TYR A 65 18.95 -14.48 -8.83
CA TYR A 65 18.36 -13.49 -7.94
C TYR A 65 18.21 -12.16 -8.67
N LYS A 66 16.97 -11.85 -9.05
CA LYS A 66 16.59 -10.55 -9.58
C LYS A 66 16.05 -9.69 -8.44
N PRO A 67 16.73 -8.59 -8.06
CA PRO A 67 16.19 -7.68 -7.07
C PRO A 67 14.84 -7.13 -7.56
N PRO A 68 13.92 -6.83 -6.64
CA PRO A 68 12.63 -6.29 -7.02
C PRO A 68 12.79 -4.94 -7.72
N PRO A 69 11.88 -4.61 -8.66
CA PRO A 69 11.91 -3.33 -9.35
C PRO A 69 11.75 -2.17 -8.35
N PRO A 70 12.44 -1.04 -8.56
CA PRO A 70 12.36 0.09 -7.65
C PRO A 70 10.99 0.76 -7.66
N VAL A 71 10.57 1.22 -6.49
CA VAL A 71 9.31 1.97 -6.33
C VAL A 71 9.49 3.39 -6.84
N THR A 72 8.54 3.85 -7.65
CA THR A 72 8.50 5.17 -8.27
C THR A 72 7.51 6.08 -7.56
N ALA A 73 7.61 7.38 -7.80
CA ALA A 73 6.63 8.36 -7.34
C ALA A 73 5.20 8.05 -7.82
N GLN A 74 5.05 7.45 -9.01
CA GLN A 74 3.74 7.06 -9.55
C GLN A 74 3.08 5.97 -8.70
N HIS A 75 3.85 4.94 -8.28
CA HIS A 75 3.34 3.90 -7.39
C HIS A 75 2.88 4.50 -6.04
N LEU A 76 3.61 5.49 -5.53
CA LEU A 76 3.25 6.15 -4.28
C LEU A 76 2.02 7.04 -4.40
N ALA A 77 1.84 7.70 -5.54
CA ALA A 77 0.61 8.43 -5.85
C ALA A 77 -0.60 7.48 -5.90
N GLU A 78 -0.45 6.26 -6.43
CA GLU A 78 -1.49 5.23 -6.39
C GLU A 78 -1.80 4.77 -4.97
N VAL A 79 -0.78 4.56 -4.14
CA VAL A 79 -0.96 4.25 -2.71
C VAL A 79 -1.68 5.39 -1.99
N ALA A 80 -1.41 6.64 -2.33
CA ALA A 80 -2.05 7.79 -1.71
C ALA A 80 -3.55 7.90 -2.03
N LYS A 81 -4.00 7.33 -3.16
CA LYS A 81 -5.44 7.23 -3.51
C LYS A 81 -6.20 6.27 -2.59
N LEU A 82 -5.51 5.41 -1.84
CA LEU A 82 -6.18 4.48 -0.93
C LEU A 82 -6.92 5.25 0.18
N PRO A 83 -8.21 4.91 0.43
CA PRO A 83 -9.00 5.55 1.45
C PRO A 83 -8.40 5.22 2.83
N LYS A 84 -8.35 6.26 3.69
CA LYS A 84 -7.86 6.16 5.07
C LYS A 84 -6.51 5.44 5.18
N LEU A 85 -5.54 5.80 4.34
CA LEU A 85 -4.15 5.32 4.47
C LEU A 85 -3.56 5.82 5.79
N VAL A 86 -3.36 4.91 6.75
CA VAL A 86 -2.83 5.24 8.09
C VAL A 86 -1.31 5.00 8.15
N ALA A 87 -0.82 4.02 7.40
CA ALA A 87 0.58 3.64 7.46
C ALA A 87 1.13 3.25 6.09
N LEU A 88 2.35 3.70 5.81
CA LEU A 88 3.14 3.35 4.64
C LEU A 88 4.52 2.89 5.10
N ASN A 89 4.88 1.63 4.80
CA ASN A 89 6.17 1.08 5.16
C ASN A 89 7.02 0.78 3.92
N LEU A 90 8.04 1.62 3.69
CA LEU A 90 9.00 1.54 2.56
C LEU A 90 10.31 0.82 2.92
N ARG A 91 10.38 0.11 4.05
CA ARG A 91 11.64 -0.45 4.56
C ARG A 91 12.22 -1.49 3.59
N GLY A 92 13.50 -1.31 3.26
CA GLY A 92 14.25 -2.22 2.40
C GLY A 92 13.91 -2.12 0.91
N VAL A 93 13.01 -1.21 0.54
CA VAL A 93 12.57 -1.04 -0.85
C VAL A 93 13.56 -0.16 -1.60
N PRO A 94 14.03 -0.58 -2.79
CA PRO A 94 14.79 0.30 -3.64
C PRO A 94 13.87 1.43 -4.13
N LEU A 95 14.20 2.67 -3.79
CA LEU A 95 13.45 3.86 -4.20
C LEU A 95 14.13 4.49 -5.41
N LYS A 96 13.35 4.78 -6.46
CA LYS A 96 13.86 5.48 -7.65
C LYS A 96 13.93 7.00 -7.44
N ALA A 97 13.11 7.53 -6.53
CA ALA A 97 13.00 8.96 -6.23
C ALA A 97 13.62 9.28 -4.86
N SER A 98 13.96 10.56 -4.64
CA SER A 98 14.44 11.01 -3.33
C SER A 98 13.31 10.92 -2.28
N VAL A 99 13.68 10.76 -1.01
CA VAL A 99 12.68 10.69 0.09
C VAL A 99 11.84 11.97 0.14
N THR A 100 12.42 13.12 -0.16
CA THR A 100 11.71 14.41 -0.19
C THR A 100 10.65 14.46 -1.27
N ASP A 101 10.96 13.98 -2.48
CA ASP A 101 9.99 13.91 -3.59
C ASP A 101 8.84 12.98 -3.25
N ILE A 102 9.15 11.86 -2.59
CA ILE A 102 8.16 10.88 -2.13
C ILE A 102 7.21 11.50 -1.10
N LEU A 103 7.75 12.21 -0.12
CA LEU A 103 6.94 12.90 0.88
C LEU A 103 6.09 14.00 0.25
N GLY A 104 6.63 14.75 -0.71
CA GLY A 104 5.89 15.76 -1.47
C GLY A 104 4.70 15.18 -2.23
N VAL A 105 4.90 14.08 -2.95
CA VAL A 105 3.84 13.38 -3.70
C VAL A 105 2.76 12.82 -2.76
N LEU A 106 3.16 12.26 -1.62
CA LEU A 106 2.21 11.75 -0.62
C LEU A 106 1.43 12.87 0.07
N ALA A 107 2.10 13.97 0.39
CA ALA A 107 1.51 15.15 1.01
C ALA A 107 0.50 15.83 0.07
N GLU A 108 0.87 16.03 -1.19
CA GLU A 108 0.00 16.58 -2.23
C GLU A 108 -1.24 15.70 -2.43
N ALA A 109 -1.05 14.38 -2.56
CA ALA A 109 -2.16 13.45 -2.76
C ALA A 109 -3.07 13.29 -1.53
N LYS A 110 -2.61 13.62 -0.32
CA LYS A 110 -3.42 13.68 0.90
C LYS A 110 -3.93 15.07 1.25
N GLY A 111 -3.58 16.10 0.46
CA GLY A 111 -3.94 17.50 0.75
C GLY A 111 -3.32 18.03 2.05
N LEU A 112 -2.24 17.40 2.53
CA LEU A 112 -1.49 17.82 3.70
C LEU A 112 -0.47 18.87 3.21
N ARG A 113 -0.83 20.16 3.26
CA ARG A 113 0.09 21.27 3.01
C ARG A 113 0.62 21.82 4.32
#